data_AF-A0A2C6A960-F1
#
_entry.id   AF-A0A2C6A960-F1
#
_cell.length_a   1.000
_cell.length_b   1.000
_cell.length_c   1.000
_cell.angle_alpha   90.00
_cell.angle_beta   90.00
_cell.angle_gamma   90.00
#
_symmetry.space_group_name_H-M   'P 1'
#
loop_
_entity.id
_entity.type
_entity.pdbx_description
1 polymer ?
#
loop_
_entity_poly.entity_id
_entity_poly.type
_entity_poly.pdbx_seq_one_letter_code
_entity_poly.pdbx_strand_id
1 'polypeptide(L)'
;MRLSCASLVPLTFSVPSILWEGDNPSNATAFYEKCRHNGCSSIVLQAMPQGLTDHVLSQWNVTLDEFQQGIQWAAMTVQLGHIHSFLKWFKEESDKETLVCWTKSITAELEHFETYLGALSASIVHPDSEHLRRYYRFLSLPAGNLNTKTRSCFNRHTTDYGKLRYSMAQLTVGNKWAKGSYENLMEVRKEIDKWAGGHGRMIFHKMRDTYPCTNIGGCTAHMIPGYAYKPTNYVDAFQKIVMVLNYDRVLCFTYQNVVAKPVYYWID
;
A
#
# COMPACT_ATOMS: atom_id res chain seq x y z
N MET A 1 6.00 -18.63 9.12
CA MET A 1 4.85 -18.58 8.21
C MET A 1 5.38 -18.45 6.80
N ARG A 2 5.12 -19.40 5.90
CA ARG A 2 5.40 -19.20 4.47
C ARG A 2 4.28 -18.33 3.91
N LEU A 3 4.65 -17.31 3.16
CA LEU A 3 3.69 -16.55 2.38
C LEU A 3 3.21 -17.45 1.23
N SER A 4 1.91 -17.42 0.92
CA SER A 4 1.38 -18.14 -0.24
C SER A 4 0.41 -17.27 -1.01
N CYS A 5 0.54 -17.36 -2.33
CA CYS A 5 -0.36 -16.74 -3.29
C CYS A 5 -1.75 -17.36 -3.18
N ALA A 6 -2.79 -16.54 -3.32
CA ALA A 6 -4.15 -17.05 -3.45
C ALA A 6 -4.34 -17.74 -4.80
N SER A 7 -3.83 -17.10 -5.87
CA SER A 7 -3.79 -17.65 -7.22
C SER A 7 -2.61 -17.06 -7.99
N LEU A 8 -2.11 -17.81 -8.96
CA LEU A 8 -1.14 -17.35 -9.97
C LEU A 8 -1.89 -17.29 -11.29
N VAL A 9 -2.05 -16.08 -11.84
CA VAL A 9 -2.89 -15.87 -13.02
C VAL A 9 -2.15 -14.96 -14.02
N PRO A 10 -2.15 -15.28 -15.33
CA PRO A 10 -1.73 -14.32 -16.34
C PRO A 10 -2.72 -13.16 -16.39
N LEU A 11 -2.21 -11.93 -16.49
CA LEU A 11 -3.08 -10.78 -16.69
C LEU A 11 -3.75 -10.85 -18.07
N THR A 12 -5.08 -10.78 -18.06
CA THR A 12 -5.90 -10.62 -19.26
C THR A 12 -6.60 -9.28 -19.20
N PHE A 13 -6.54 -8.51 -20.29
CA PHE A 13 -7.22 -7.23 -20.39
C PHE A 13 -8.32 -7.31 -21.44
N SER A 14 -9.57 -7.22 -21.00
CA SER A 14 -10.75 -7.42 -21.86
C SER A 14 -11.52 -6.13 -22.19
N VAL A 15 -10.97 -4.96 -21.84
CA VAL A 15 -11.63 -3.68 -22.12
C VAL A 15 -11.55 -3.38 -23.62
N PRO A 16 -12.66 -2.99 -24.28
CA PRO A 16 -12.67 -2.66 -25.70
C PRO A 16 -11.62 -1.59 -26.06
N SER A 17 -10.87 -1.82 -27.14
CA SER A 17 -9.78 -0.94 -27.62
C SER A 17 -10.22 0.51 -27.82
N ILE A 18 -11.48 0.74 -28.19
CA ILE A 18 -12.07 2.07 -28.40
C ILE A 18 -12.05 2.96 -27.14
N LEU A 19 -11.90 2.35 -25.96
CA LEU A 19 -11.81 3.06 -24.68
C LEU A 19 -10.36 3.29 -24.23
N TRP A 20 -9.39 2.76 -24.98
CA TRP A 20 -8.03 2.54 -24.49
C TRP A 20 -6.92 3.03 -25.44
N GLU A 21 -7.21 3.61 -26.59
CA GLU A 21 -6.17 4.23 -27.45
C GLU A 21 -5.60 5.51 -26.80
N GLY A 22 -4.96 5.38 -25.64
CA GLY A 22 -4.73 6.40 -24.63
C GLY A 22 -3.50 7.28 -24.85
N ASP A 23 -2.83 7.17 -25.98
CA ASP A 23 -1.77 8.11 -26.38
C ASP A 23 -2.29 9.20 -27.34
N ASN A 24 -3.56 9.12 -27.74
CA ASN A 24 -4.24 10.20 -28.45
C ASN A 24 -5.02 11.08 -27.44
N PRO A 25 -4.75 12.40 -27.35
CA PRO A 25 -5.46 13.31 -26.46
C PRO A 25 -7.00 13.25 -26.55
N SER A 26 -7.56 12.94 -27.74
CA SER A 26 -9.01 12.79 -27.92
C SER A 26 -9.58 11.62 -27.12
N ASN A 27 -8.81 10.55 -26.95
CA ASN A 27 -9.24 9.31 -26.32
C ASN A 27 -9.13 9.40 -24.80
N ALA A 28 -8.18 10.18 -24.28
CA ALA A 28 -8.14 10.54 -22.86
C ALA A 28 -9.41 11.29 -22.45
N THR A 29 -9.86 12.27 -23.25
CA THR A 29 -11.12 12.99 -23.01
C THR A 29 -12.32 12.05 -23.02
N ALA A 30 -12.42 11.15 -24.01
CA ALA A 30 -13.50 10.16 -24.09
C ALA A 30 -13.52 9.20 -22.87
N PHE A 31 -12.35 8.75 -22.41
CA PHE A 31 -12.22 7.96 -21.19
C PHE A 31 -12.73 8.72 -19.97
N TYR A 32 -12.31 9.98 -19.80
CA TYR A 32 -12.73 10.80 -18.67
C TYR A 32 -14.23 11.09 -18.67
N GLU A 33 -14.81 11.38 -19.84
CA GLU A 33 -16.26 11.57 -19.98
C GLU A 33 -17.02 10.29 -19.60
N LYS A 34 -16.59 9.13 -20.12
CA LYS A 34 -17.24 7.85 -19.79
C LYS A 34 -17.12 7.52 -18.30
N CYS A 35 -15.96 7.74 -17.70
CA CYS A 35 -15.75 7.56 -16.27
C CYS A 35 -16.62 8.48 -15.42
N ARG A 36 -16.83 9.73 -15.87
CA ARG A 36 -17.71 10.70 -15.21
C ARG A 36 -19.18 10.29 -15.26
N HIS A 37 -19.60 9.59 -16.31
CA HIS A 37 -20.96 9.07 -16.48
C HIS A 37 -21.16 7.64 -15.93
N ASN A 38 -20.55 7.32 -14.78
CA ASN A 38 -20.66 6.03 -14.08
C ASN A 38 -20.07 4.81 -14.81
N GLY A 39 -19.27 5.01 -15.86
CA GLY A 39 -18.63 3.91 -16.59
C GLY A 39 -17.31 3.41 -16.00
N CYS A 40 -16.77 4.07 -14.98
CA CYS A 40 -15.40 3.83 -14.52
C CYS A 40 -15.28 2.49 -13.76
N SER A 41 -16.24 2.20 -12.90
CA SER A 41 -16.27 0.96 -12.11
C SER A 41 -16.41 -0.30 -12.98
N SER A 42 -17.23 -0.24 -14.03
CA SER A 42 -17.40 -1.37 -14.96
C SER A 42 -16.14 -1.64 -15.78
N ILE A 43 -15.44 -0.58 -16.23
CA ILE A 43 -14.16 -0.72 -16.94
C ILE A 43 -13.11 -1.36 -16.02
N VAL A 44 -12.99 -0.90 -14.78
CA VAL A 44 -12.06 -1.48 -13.80
C VAL A 44 -12.36 -2.96 -13.56
N LEU A 45 -13.63 -3.32 -13.37
CA LEU A 45 -14.02 -4.72 -13.18
C LEU A 45 -13.71 -5.60 -14.40
N GLN A 46 -13.91 -5.11 -15.62
CA GLN A 46 -13.58 -5.83 -16.85
C GLN A 46 -12.07 -5.97 -17.07
N ALA A 47 -11.27 -5.04 -16.56
CA ALA A 47 -9.82 -5.09 -16.66
C ALA A 47 -9.18 -6.04 -15.63
N MET A 48 -9.87 -6.34 -14.52
CA MET A 48 -9.35 -7.21 -13.47
C MET A 48 -9.63 -8.69 -13.75
N PRO A 49 -8.71 -9.60 -13.37
CA PRO A 49 -8.99 -11.03 -13.36
C PRO A 49 -10.19 -11.35 -12.47
N GLN A 50 -11.12 -12.18 -12.95
CA GLN A 50 -12.32 -12.57 -12.19
C GLN A 50 -11.98 -13.12 -10.79
N GLY A 51 -10.94 -13.96 -10.69
CA GLY A 51 -10.51 -14.52 -9.41
C GLY A 51 -10.00 -13.47 -8.42
N LEU A 52 -9.46 -12.34 -8.89
CA LEU A 52 -9.07 -11.23 -8.01
C LEU A 52 -10.33 -10.52 -7.50
N THR A 53 -11.29 -10.24 -8.38
CA THR A 53 -12.57 -9.63 -8.02
C THR A 53 -13.30 -10.46 -6.97
N ASP A 54 -13.48 -11.75 -7.21
CA ASP A 54 -14.18 -12.66 -6.27
C ASP A 54 -13.47 -12.71 -4.91
N HIS A 55 -12.13 -12.79 -4.93
CA HIS A 55 -11.32 -12.79 -3.71
C HIS A 55 -11.44 -11.48 -2.93
N VAL A 56 -11.46 -10.34 -3.63
CA VAL A 56 -11.61 -9.01 -3.04
C VAL A 56 -12.97 -8.83 -2.38
N LEU A 57 -14.05 -9.16 -3.09
CA LEU A 57 -15.41 -9.08 -2.55
C LEU A 57 -15.57 -9.96 -1.31
N SER A 58 -15.03 -11.18 -1.36
CA SER A 58 -15.04 -12.12 -0.24
C SER A 58 -14.20 -11.63 0.95
N GLN A 59 -12.94 -11.25 0.73
CA GLN A 59 -12.03 -10.88 1.82
C GLN A 59 -12.40 -9.54 2.45
N TRP A 60 -12.83 -8.55 1.67
CA TRP A 60 -13.24 -7.26 2.21
C TRP A 60 -14.66 -7.25 2.76
N ASN A 61 -15.40 -8.34 2.57
CA ASN A 61 -16.79 -8.46 2.99
C ASN A 61 -17.64 -7.31 2.45
N VAL A 62 -17.52 -7.06 1.15
CA VAL A 62 -18.25 -6.02 0.41
C VAL A 62 -19.01 -6.64 -0.75
N THR A 63 -20.17 -6.08 -1.05
CA THR A 63 -20.95 -6.43 -2.24
C THR A 63 -20.31 -5.85 -3.51
N LEU A 64 -20.69 -6.40 -4.67
CA LEU A 64 -20.26 -5.87 -5.96
C LEU A 64 -20.67 -4.39 -6.13
N ASP A 65 -21.89 -4.05 -5.71
CA ASP A 65 -22.41 -2.69 -5.81
C ASP A 65 -21.64 -1.70 -4.94
N GLU A 66 -21.32 -2.06 -3.69
CA GLU A 66 -20.49 -1.23 -2.80
C GLU A 66 -19.10 -1.01 -3.39
N PHE A 67 -18.49 -2.08 -3.92
CA PHE A 67 -17.18 -2.01 -4.56
C PHE A 67 -17.20 -1.09 -5.80
N GLN A 68 -18.21 -1.23 -6.65
CA GLN A 68 -18.41 -0.35 -7.81
C GLN A 68 -18.61 1.11 -7.40
N GLN A 69 -19.44 1.36 -6.38
CA GLN A 69 -19.66 2.70 -5.85
C GLN A 69 -18.37 3.31 -5.28
N GLY A 70 -17.53 2.53 -4.60
CA GLY A 70 -16.25 3.01 -4.10
C GLY A 70 -15.26 3.35 -5.22
N ILE A 71 -15.22 2.58 -6.31
CA ILE A 71 -14.44 2.95 -7.50
C ILE A 71 -14.98 4.23 -8.14
N GLN A 72 -16.30 4.35 -8.28
CA GLN A 72 -16.93 5.53 -8.86
C GLN A 72 -16.68 6.78 -8.00
N TRP A 73 -16.75 6.65 -6.68
CA TRP A 73 -16.40 7.72 -5.75
C TRP A 73 -14.94 8.15 -5.91
N ALA A 74 -14.00 7.20 -6.02
CA ALA A 74 -12.60 7.50 -6.25
C ALA A 74 -12.37 8.25 -7.58
N ALA A 75 -13.13 7.91 -8.62
CA ALA A 75 -13.09 8.58 -9.93
C ALA A 75 -13.53 10.05 -9.85
N MET A 76 -14.55 10.33 -9.03
CA MET A 76 -15.12 11.68 -8.91
C MET A 76 -14.32 12.61 -7.98
N THR A 77 -13.67 12.06 -6.96
CA THR A 77 -13.17 12.87 -5.84
C THR A 77 -11.69 13.16 -5.87
N VAL A 78 -10.86 12.15 -6.15
CA VAL A 78 -9.42 12.27 -5.85
C VAL A 78 -8.52 11.68 -6.95
N GLN A 79 -9.00 10.74 -7.76
CA GLN A 79 -8.09 9.74 -8.35
C GLN A 79 -8.35 9.37 -9.82
N LEU A 80 -8.96 10.23 -10.64
CA LEU A 80 -9.19 9.90 -12.06
C LEU A 80 -7.90 9.57 -12.82
N GLY A 81 -6.81 10.32 -12.58
CA GLY A 81 -5.49 10.00 -13.12
C GLY A 81 -4.91 8.69 -12.59
N HIS A 82 -5.18 8.35 -11.32
CA HIS A 82 -4.74 7.09 -10.72
C HIS A 82 -5.48 5.89 -11.34
N ILE A 83 -6.80 6.01 -11.58
CA ILE A 83 -7.58 4.99 -12.29
C ILE A 83 -7.02 4.77 -13.70
N HIS A 84 -6.76 5.85 -14.43
CA HIS A 84 -6.19 5.76 -15.77
C HIS A 84 -4.84 5.04 -15.75
N SER A 85 -3.92 5.43 -14.86
CA SER A 85 -2.62 4.76 -14.72
C SER A 85 -2.74 3.30 -14.27
N PHE A 86 -3.70 2.98 -13.42
CA PHE A 86 -3.99 1.61 -12.98
C PHE A 86 -4.45 0.74 -14.15
N LEU A 87 -5.42 1.22 -14.94
CA LEU A 87 -5.88 0.54 -16.15
C LEU A 87 -4.78 0.42 -17.20
N LYS A 88 -3.92 1.44 -17.32
CA LYS A 88 -2.75 1.43 -18.22
C LYS A 88 -1.79 0.32 -17.88
N TRP A 89 -1.49 0.19 -16.60
CA TRP A 89 -0.67 -0.90 -16.12
C TRP A 89 -1.28 -2.27 -16.46
N PHE A 90 -2.58 -2.47 -16.22
CA PHE A 90 -3.25 -3.74 -16.56
C PHE A 90 -3.18 -4.07 -18.06
N LYS A 91 -3.39 -3.08 -18.94
CA LYS A 91 -3.22 -3.27 -20.39
C LYS A 91 -1.79 -3.67 -20.71
N GLU A 92 -0.82 -2.85 -20.31
CA GLU A 92 0.59 -3.03 -20.69
C GLU A 92 1.17 -4.35 -20.18
N GLU A 93 0.78 -4.76 -18.98
CA GLU A 93 1.23 -6.03 -18.41
C GLU A 93 0.45 -7.23 -18.96
N SER A 94 -0.81 -7.05 -19.39
CA SER A 94 -1.53 -8.08 -20.13
C SER A 94 -0.93 -8.33 -21.51
N ASP A 95 -0.52 -7.28 -22.23
CA ASP A 95 0.15 -7.40 -23.53
C ASP A 95 1.51 -8.13 -23.43
N LYS A 96 2.10 -8.18 -22.24
CA LYS A 96 3.33 -8.93 -21.92
C LYS A 96 3.07 -10.31 -21.33
N GLU A 97 1.81 -10.71 -21.17
CA GLU A 97 1.40 -11.95 -20.49
C GLU A 97 1.97 -12.06 -19.07
N THR A 98 2.14 -10.92 -18.38
CA THR A 98 2.72 -10.87 -17.04
C THR A 98 1.88 -11.70 -16.06
N LEU A 99 2.56 -12.58 -15.33
CA LEU A 99 1.96 -13.33 -14.24
C LEU A 99 1.86 -12.45 -12.99
N VAL A 100 0.67 -12.42 -12.40
CA VAL A 100 0.43 -11.74 -11.12
C VAL A 100 -0.07 -12.70 -10.06
N CYS A 101 0.12 -12.30 -8.82
CA CYS A 101 -0.43 -12.95 -7.65
C CYS A 101 -1.04 -11.90 -6.71
N TRP A 102 -1.92 -12.33 -5.80
CA TRP A 102 -2.36 -11.54 -4.67
C TRP A 102 -2.32 -12.37 -3.37
N THR A 103 -2.23 -11.66 -2.24
CA THR A 103 -2.09 -12.31 -0.93
C THR A 103 -3.42 -12.96 -0.50
N LYS A 104 -3.35 -14.11 0.19
CA LYS A 104 -4.56 -14.78 0.68
C LYS A 104 -5.39 -13.94 1.66
N SER A 105 -4.72 -13.13 2.48
CA SER A 105 -5.35 -12.17 3.37
C SER A 105 -5.02 -10.77 2.87
N ILE A 106 -6.06 -10.01 2.52
CA ILE A 106 -6.00 -8.61 2.06
C ILE A 106 -6.92 -7.70 2.86
N THR A 107 -7.53 -8.21 3.94
CA THR A 107 -8.48 -7.48 4.79
C THR A 107 -7.91 -6.18 5.34
N ALA A 108 -6.66 -6.21 5.82
CA ALA A 108 -6.02 -5.03 6.40
C ALA A 108 -5.79 -3.90 5.40
N GLU A 109 -5.68 -4.21 4.10
CA GLU A 109 -5.35 -3.21 3.08
C GLU A 109 -6.44 -2.15 2.96
N LEU A 110 -7.72 -2.53 3.13
CA LEU A 110 -8.82 -1.58 3.04
C LEU A 110 -8.74 -0.48 4.11
N GLU A 111 -8.21 -0.79 5.30
CA GLU A 111 -8.08 0.18 6.39
C GLU A 111 -6.93 1.16 6.16
N HIS A 112 -5.93 0.76 5.39
CA HIS A 112 -4.69 1.49 5.19
C HIS A 112 -4.76 2.49 4.02
N PHE A 113 -5.67 2.28 3.07
CA PHE A 113 -5.76 3.08 1.85
C PHE A 113 -7.04 3.91 1.78
N GLU A 114 -6.96 5.05 1.11
CA GLU A 114 -8.09 5.96 0.93
C GLU A 114 -9.17 5.39 -0.02
N THR A 115 -8.76 4.53 -0.96
CA THR A 115 -9.62 3.98 -2.02
C THR A 115 -9.42 2.48 -2.19
N TYR A 116 -10.45 1.80 -2.71
CA TYR A 116 -10.36 0.38 -3.10
C TYR A 116 -9.23 0.13 -4.08
N LEU A 117 -8.98 1.03 -5.04
CA LEU A 117 -7.88 0.90 -5.99
C LEU A 117 -6.50 0.99 -5.34
N GLY A 118 -6.36 1.82 -4.30
CA GLY A 118 -5.13 1.86 -3.52
C GLY A 118 -4.87 0.54 -2.81
N ALA A 119 -5.89 -0.01 -2.16
CA ALA A 119 -5.82 -1.30 -1.49
C ALA A 119 -5.57 -2.47 -2.48
N LEU A 120 -6.20 -2.45 -3.66
CA LEU A 120 -5.93 -3.42 -4.74
C LEU A 120 -4.49 -3.35 -5.21
N SER A 121 -3.98 -2.14 -5.47
CA SER A 121 -2.60 -1.95 -5.94
C SER A 121 -1.56 -2.44 -4.92
N ALA A 122 -1.90 -2.38 -3.63
CA ALA A 122 -1.07 -2.92 -2.55
C ALA A 122 -1.18 -4.44 -2.41
N SER A 123 -2.30 -5.03 -2.85
CA SER A 123 -2.60 -6.46 -2.77
C SER A 123 -2.00 -7.28 -3.92
N ILE A 124 -1.73 -6.65 -5.07
CA ILE A 124 -1.11 -7.28 -6.23
C ILE A 124 0.41 -7.35 -6.04
N VAL A 125 0.96 -8.55 -6.17
CA VAL A 125 2.35 -8.85 -5.85
C VAL A 125 3.04 -9.66 -6.95
N HIS A 126 4.36 -9.54 -7.01
CA HIS A 126 5.20 -10.32 -7.92
C HIS A 126 5.24 -11.77 -7.44
N PRO A 127 4.91 -12.76 -8.29
CA PRO A 127 4.88 -14.17 -7.88
C PRO A 127 6.27 -14.67 -7.44
N ASP A 128 7.33 -14.16 -8.04
CA ASP A 128 8.72 -14.46 -7.63
C ASP A 128 9.04 -14.08 -6.18
N SER A 129 8.21 -13.26 -5.52
CA SER A 129 8.41 -12.92 -4.11
C SER A 129 7.70 -13.88 -3.13
N GLU A 130 6.98 -14.90 -3.61
CA GLU A 130 6.24 -15.85 -2.75
C GLU A 130 7.15 -16.65 -1.81
N HIS A 131 8.33 -17.03 -2.29
CA HIS A 131 9.30 -17.78 -1.48
C HIS A 131 10.00 -16.90 -0.43
N LEU A 132 9.87 -15.58 -0.55
CA LEU A 132 10.37 -14.63 0.43
C LEU A 132 9.36 -14.50 1.58
N ARG A 133 9.84 -14.06 2.75
CA ARG A 133 8.94 -13.69 3.86
C ARG A 133 8.39 -12.26 3.72
N ARG A 134 8.56 -11.65 2.54
CA ARG A 134 8.02 -10.34 2.15
C ARG A 134 7.60 -10.38 0.69
N TYR A 135 6.45 -9.82 0.38
CA TYR A 135 6.01 -9.70 -1.00
C TYR A 135 6.57 -8.41 -1.63
N TYR A 136 6.87 -8.48 -2.92
CA TYR A 136 7.21 -7.30 -3.70
C TYR A 136 6.04 -6.86 -4.58
N ARG A 137 5.85 -5.54 -4.68
CA ARG A 137 4.90 -4.95 -5.63
C ARG A 137 5.57 -4.71 -6.98
N PHE A 138 4.75 -4.57 -8.01
CA PHE A 138 5.19 -4.02 -9.28
C PHE A 138 5.40 -2.51 -9.13
N LEU A 139 6.62 -2.02 -9.30
CA LEU A 139 6.90 -0.57 -9.16
C LEU A 139 6.20 0.27 -10.24
N SER A 140 5.92 -0.33 -11.41
CA SER A 140 5.14 0.29 -12.50
C SER A 140 3.64 0.37 -12.20
N LEU A 141 3.12 -0.45 -11.28
CA LEU A 141 1.72 -0.37 -10.84
C LEU A 141 1.60 0.83 -9.90
N PRO A 142 0.77 1.85 -10.18
CA PRO A 142 0.74 3.04 -9.35
C PRO A 142 0.34 2.70 -7.91
N ALA A 143 0.97 3.34 -6.93
CA ALA A 143 0.67 3.13 -5.53
C ALA A 143 -0.55 3.95 -5.11
N GLY A 144 -1.41 3.37 -4.26
CA GLY A 144 -2.51 4.08 -3.64
C GLY A 144 -2.07 5.14 -2.61
N ASN A 145 -2.95 6.10 -2.38
CA ASN A 145 -2.84 7.02 -1.25
C ASN A 145 -3.21 6.30 0.05
N LEU A 146 -2.41 6.52 1.09
CA LEU A 146 -2.75 6.07 2.43
C LEU A 146 -3.94 6.85 2.98
N ASN A 147 -4.77 6.17 3.74
CA ASN A 147 -5.84 6.81 4.49
C ASN A 147 -5.23 7.58 5.66
N THR A 148 -5.11 8.89 5.53
CA THR A 148 -4.55 9.75 6.58
C THR A 148 -5.51 9.98 7.74
N LYS A 149 -6.78 9.57 7.61
CA LYS A 149 -7.82 9.68 8.66
C LYS A 149 -7.81 8.48 9.59
N THR A 150 -7.20 7.37 9.19
CA THR A 150 -7.08 6.17 10.02
C THR A 150 -5.69 6.06 10.62
N ARG A 151 -5.64 5.43 11.79
CA ARG A 151 -4.39 4.97 12.39
C ARG A 151 -4.10 3.57 11.90
N SER A 152 -2.84 3.27 11.69
CA SER A 152 -2.41 1.93 11.33
C SER A 152 -1.49 1.39 12.40
N CYS A 153 -1.94 0.33 13.07
CA CYS A 153 -1.26 -0.24 14.22
C CYS A 153 -0.91 -1.70 13.99
N PHE A 154 0.30 -2.08 14.38
CA PHE A 154 0.87 -3.41 14.25
C PHE A 154 1.17 -3.97 15.63
N ASN A 155 0.71 -5.19 15.89
CA ASN A 155 1.03 -5.96 17.08
C ASN A 155 1.16 -7.45 16.71
N ARG A 156 1.65 -8.28 17.63
CA ARG A 156 1.88 -9.72 17.38
C ARG A 156 0.68 -10.52 16.83
N HIS A 157 -0.54 -10.02 16.97
CA HIS A 157 -1.77 -10.64 16.48
C HIS A 157 -2.22 -10.12 15.10
N THR A 158 -1.67 -9.01 14.63
CA THR A 158 -1.97 -8.49 13.27
C THR A 158 -1.19 -9.27 12.22
N THR A 159 -1.85 -9.62 11.12
CA THR A 159 -1.29 -10.45 10.03
C THR A 159 0.02 -9.89 9.47
N ASP A 160 0.15 -8.57 9.42
CA ASP A 160 1.31 -7.89 8.85
C ASP A 160 2.46 -7.67 9.82
N TYR A 161 2.27 -7.86 11.13
CA TYR A 161 3.33 -7.65 12.11
C TYR A 161 4.54 -8.55 11.87
N GLY A 162 4.30 -9.83 11.57
CA GLY A 162 5.38 -10.77 11.26
C GLY A 162 6.15 -10.39 9.98
N LYS A 163 5.43 -9.91 8.96
CA LYS A 163 6.02 -9.43 7.70
C LYS A 163 6.87 -8.18 7.95
N LEU A 164 6.31 -7.20 8.66
CA LEU A 164 6.99 -5.95 9.01
C LEU A 164 8.25 -6.22 9.85
N ARG A 165 8.13 -7.00 10.93
CA ARG A 165 9.27 -7.36 11.79
C ARG A 165 10.39 -8.04 11.01
N TYR A 166 10.04 -8.99 10.13
CA TYR A 166 11.03 -9.66 9.29
C TYR A 166 11.70 -8.70 8.30
N SER A 167 10.92 -7.90 7.55
CA SER A 167 11.44 -6.95 6.57
C SER A 167 12.38 -5.92 7.21
N MET A 168 12.00 -5.39 8.38
CA MET A 168 12.85 -4.45 9.13
C MET A 168 14.13 -5.13 9.64
N ALA A 169 14.07 -6.39 10.08
CA ALA A 169 15.25 -7.14 10.52
C ALA A 169 16.22 -7.47 9.37
N GLN A 170 15.74 -7.72 8.15
CA GLN A 170 16.62 -7.98 7.01
C GLN A 170 17.44 -6.75 6.63
N LEU A 171 16.87 -5.56 6.77
CA LEU A 171 17.56 -4.29 6.55
C LEU A 171 18.65 -4.02 7.61
N THR A 172 18.49 -4.53 8.83
CA THR A 172 19.48 -4.38 9.92
C THR A 172 20.54 -5.47 9.96
N VAL A 173 20.18 -6.73 9.75
CA VAL A 173 21.09 -7.89 9.93
C VAL A 173 21.94 -8.17 8.68
N GLY A 174 21.44 -7.82 7.48
CA GLY A 174 22.12 -8.09 6.20
C GLY A 174 23.32 -7.19 5.87
N ASN A 175 23.98 -6.58 6.87
CA ASN A 175 25.10 -5.64 6.71
C ASN A 175 24.81 -4.35 5.90
N LYS A 176 23.62 -4.17 5.31
CA LYS A 176 23.30 -2.91 4.63
C LYS A 176 23.35 -1.73 5.59
N TRP A 177 22.66 -1.81 6.74
CA TRP A 177 22.55 -0.69 7.69
C TRP A 177 23.00 -1.02 9.13
N ALA A 178 23.71 -2.14 9.32
CA ALA A 178 24.09 -2.69 10.63
C ALA A 178 25.11 -1.86 11.43
N LYS A 179 25.73 -0.83 10.82
CA LYS A 179 26.87 -0.09 11.40
C LYS A 179 26.72 1.43 11.36
N GLY A 180 25.50 1.95 11.32
CA GLY A 180 25.27 3.39 11.21
C GLY A 180 25.60 3.98 9.83
N SER A 181 26.12 3.18 8.89
CA SER A 181 26.14 3.48 7.47
C SER A 181 24.77 3.20 6.88
N TYR A 182 23.78 4.01 7.24
CA TYR A 182 22.52 3.99 6.53
C TYR A 182 22.81 4.40 5.09
N GLU A 183 22.30 3.62 4.13
CA GLU A 183 22.22 4.11 2.75
C GLU A 183 21.48 5.45 2.77
N ASN A 184 21.78 6.34 1.82
CA ASN A 184 21.08 7.62 1.76
C ASN A 184 19.56 7.40 1.70
N LEU A 185 18.78 8.41 2.14
CA LEU A 185 17.33 8.31 2.23
C LEU A 185 16.67 7.79 0.93
N MET A 186 17.20 8.16 -0.23
CA MET A 186 16.65 7.78 -1.52
C MET A 186 16.75 6.27 -1.76
N GLU A 187 17.89 5.65 -1.45
CA GLU A 187 18.06 4.19 -1.57
C GLU A 187 17.19 3.43 -0.57
N VAL A 188 17.09 3.93 0.67
CA VAL A 188 16.18 3.39 1.69
C VAL A 188 14.73 3.40 1.19
N ARG A 189 14.28 4.54 0.66
CA ARG A 189 12.93 4.68 0.10
C ARG A 189 12.73 3.76 -1.10
N LYS A 190 13.71 3.66 -1.99
CA LYS A 190 13.66 2.77 -3.17
C LYS A 190 13.55 1.30 -2.78
N GLU A 191 14.24 0.87 -1.73
CA GLU A 191 14.13 -0.50 -1.23
C GLU A 191 12.77 -0.77 -0.56
N ILE A 192 12.26 0.17 0.22
CA ILE A 192 10.98 0.03 0.92
C ILE A 192 9.79 0.14 -0.04
N ASP A 193 9.89 0.95 -1.11
CA ASP A 193 8.83 1.09 -2.12
C ASP A 193 8.58 -0.21 -2.92
N LYS A 194 9.54 -1.15 -2.89
CA LYS A 194 9.35 -2.50 -3.44
C LYS A 194 8.39 -3.33 -2.59
N TRP A 195 8.19 -3.00 -1.31
CA TRP A 195 7.40 -3.84 -0.42
C TRP A 195 5.91 -3.67 -0.73
N ALA A 196 5.24 -4.80 -0.96
CA ALA A 196 3.79 -4.80 -1.15
C ALA A 196 3.03 -4.60 0.17
N GLY A 197 1.75 -4.28 0.06
CA GLY A 197 0.85 -4.05 1.18
C GLY A 197 1.00 -2.67 1.84
N GLY A 198 0.06 -2.37 2.73
CA GLY A 198 -0.05 -1.08 3.40
C GLY A 198 1.16 -0.78 4.28
N HIS A 199 1.75 -1.80 4.93
CA HIS A 199 2.93 -1.64 5.77
C HIS A 199 4.14 -1.09 5.00
N GLY A 200 4.41 -1.59 3.79
CA GLY A 200 5.48 -1.05 2.93
C GLY A 200 5.26 0.42 2.64
N ARG A 201 4.04 0.76 2.22
CA ARG A 201 3.67 2.14 1.88
C ARG A 201 3.73 3.08 3.09
N MET A 202 3.29 2.66 4.25
CA MET A 202 3.39 3.43 5.49
C MET A 202 4.83 3.73 5.87
N ILE A 203 5.69 2.71 5.87
CA ILE A 203 7.11 2.89 6.19
C ILE A 203 7.73 3.85 5.17
N PHE A 204 7.45 3.68 3.87
CA PHE A 204 7.92 4.59 2.82
C PHE A 204 7.55 6.06 3.09
N HIS A 205 6.29 6.33 3.44
CA HIS A 205 5.83 7.69 3.78
C HIS A 205 6.48 8.25 5.04
N LYS A 206 6.93 7.36 5.93
CA LYS A 206 7.61 7.66 7.18
C LYS A 206 9.12 7.68 7.06
N MET A 207 9.72 7.51 5.88
CA MET A 207 11.15 7.74 5.65
C MET A 207 11.34 9.17 5.12
N ARG A 208 11.67 10.12 5.98
CA ARG A 208 11.83 11.55 5.65
C ARG A 208 13.12 12.11 6.20
N ASP A 209 13.67 13.15 5.57
CA ASP A 209 14.83 13.85 6.11
C ASP A 209 14.48 14.61 7.38
N THR A 210 13.29 15.22 7.41
CA THR A 210 12.78 15.98 8.55
C THR A 210 11.31 15.66 8.81
N TYR A 211 10.89 15.67 10.08
CA TYR A 211 9.51 15.36 10.48
C TYR A 211 8.81 16.61 11.02
N PRO A 212 7.68 17.01 10.44
CA PRO A 212 6.78 17.94 11.13
C PRO A 212 6.14 17.23 12.34
N CYS A 213 5.63 18.01 13.30
CA CYS A 213 4.68 17.46 14.28
C CYS A 213 3.27 17.74 13.78
N THR A 214 2.57 16.71 13.30
CA THR A 214 1.18 16.80 12.80
C THR A 214 0.14 16.50 13.87
N ASN A 215 0.54 15.95 15.01
CA ASN A 215 -0.34 15.77 16.16
C ASN A 215 -0.67 17.12 16.85
N ILE A 216 -1.95 17.50 16.94
CA ILE A 216 -2.40 18.73 17.63
C ILE A 216 -2.06 18.69 19.13
N GLY A 217 -2.03 17.50 19.74
CA GLY A 217 -1.59 17.32 21.12
C GLY A 217 -0.09 17.48 21.36
N GLY A 218 0.68 17.81 20.33
CA GLY A 218 2.14 17.91 20.37
C GLY A 218 2.86 16.57 20.22
N CYS A 219 4.16 16.64 19.99
CA CYS A 219 5.00 15.46 19.80
C CYS A 219 6.15 15.47 20.80
N THR A 220 6.59 14.29 21.20
CA THR A 220 7.74 14.10 22.08
C THR A 220 9.00 13.83 21.27
N ALA A 221 10.14 14.36 21.73
CA ALA A 221 11.45 14.06 21.18
C ALA A 221 12.00 12.68 21.61
N HIS A 222 11.28 12.00 22.51
CA HIS A 222 11.59 10.66 22.97
C HIS A 222 10.40 9.74 22.74
N MET A 223 10.66 8.52 22.30
CA MET A 223 9.62 7.55 22.05
C MET A 223 9.09 6.98 23.37
N ILE A 224 7.91 7.45 23.79
CA ILE A 224 7.25 7.09 25.06
C ILE A 224 5.84 6.55 24.72
N PRO A 225 5.37 5.48 25.39
CA PRO A 225 4.03 4.95 25.16
C PRO A 225 2.93 6.00 25.34
N GLY A 226 1.96 5.99 24.44
CA GLY A 226 0.78 6.87 24.48
C GLY A 226 0.98 8.25 23.84
N TYR A 227 2.22 8.64 23.51
CA TYR A 227 2.52 9.95 22.92
C TYR A 227 3.03 9.81 21.49
N ALA A 228 2.73 10.83 20.67
CA ALA A 228 3.24 10.94 19.31
C ALA A 228 4.75 11.21 19.34
N TYR A 229 5.56 10.28 18.82
CA TYR A 229 6.99 10.50 18.66
C TYR A 229 7.27 11.24 17.35
N LYS A 230 8.08 12.30 17.42
CA LYS A 230 8.62 12.99 16.25
C LYS A 230 10.09 12.59 16.05
N PRO A 231 10.40 11.76 15.04
CA PRO A 231 11.79 11.45 14.71
C PRO A 231 12.57 12.68 14.26
N THR A 232 13.88 12.65 14.49
CA THR A 232 14.79 13.70 13.99
C THR A 232 15.02 13.57 12.49
N ASN A 233 15.18 12.34 11.99
CA ASN A 233 15.37 11.98 10.59
C ASN A 233 14.96 10.51 10.36
N TYR A 234 15.08 10.02 9.13
CA TYR A 234 14.67 8.66 8.76
C TYR A 234 15.47 7.58 9.50
N VAL A 235 16.74 7.84 9.84
CA VAL A 235 17.58 6.91 10.59
C VAL A 235 16.99 6.68 11.97
N ASP A 236 16.68 7.77 12.68
CA ASP A 236 16.07 7.73 13.99
C ASP A 236 14.67 7.07 13.93
N ALA A 237 13.82 7.44 12.96
CA ALA A 237 12.52 6.79 12.76
C ALA A 237 12.67 5.27 12.59
N PHE A 238 13.60 4.84 11.73
CA PHE A 238 13.87 3.46 11.45
C PHE A 238 14.35 2.69 12.69
N GLN A 239 15.31 3.24 13.45
CA GLN A 239 15.80 2.65 14.69
C GLN A 239 14.71 2.47 15.73
N LYS A 240 13.82 3.47 15.89
CA LYS A 240 12.69 3.40 16.81
C LYS A 240 11.67 2.35 16.39
N ILE A 241 11.37 2.24 15.09
CA ILE A 241 10.50 1.16 14.58
C ILE A 241 11.09 -0.21 14.91
N VAL A 242 12.37 -0.44 14.58
CA VAL A 242 13.06 -1.72 14.88
C VAL A 242 13.03 -2.02 16.38
N MET A 243 13.32 -1.03 17.21
CA MET A 243 13.29 -1.14 18.67
C MET A 243 11.90 -1.62 19.16
N VAL A 244 10.82 -0.96 18.75
CA VAL A 244 9.44 -1.30 19.16
C VAL A 244 9.07 -2.72 18.75
N LEU A 245 9.42 -3.12 17.51
CA LEU A 245 9.16 -4.47 16.99
C LEU A 245 9.99 -5.54 17.71
N ASN A 246 11.23 -5.23 18.10
CA ASN A 246 12.08 -6.17 18.85
C ASN A 246 11.61 -6.40 20.28
N TYR A 247 10.99 -5.40 20.91
CA TYR A 247 10.39 -5.51 22.24
C TYR A 247 8.95 -6.04 22.24
N ASP A 248 8.44 -6.50 21.09
CA ASP A 248 7.08 -7.01 20.93
C ASP A 248 5.99 -6.06 21.44
N ARG A 249 6.16 -4.77 21.13
CA ARG A 249 5.22 -3.70 21.49
C ARG A 249 4.33 -3.31 20.31
N VAL A 250 3.22 -2.63 20.62
CA VAL A 250 2.28 -2.13 19.60
C VAL A 250 2.88 -0.90 18.94
N LEU A 251 3.21 -1.01 17.66
CA LEU A 251 3.69 0.09 16.83
C LEU A 251 2.51 0.71 16.08
N CYS A 252 2.39 2.03 16.05
CA CYS A 252 1.38 2.72 15.27
C CYS A 252 1.96 3.87 14.45
N PHE A 253 1.40 4.09 13.28
CA PHE A 253 1.64 5.27 12.46
C PHE A 253 0.42 6.18 12.52
N THR A 254 0.66 7.47 12.70
CA THR A 254 -0.38 8.51 12.66
C THR A 254 -0.06 9.53 11.58
N TYR A 255 -1.08 10.19 11.03
CA TYR A 255 -0.92 11.35 10.14
C TYR A 255 -1.71 12.56 10.65
N GLN A 256 -2.31 12.40 11.84
CA GLN A 256 -3.23 13.32 12.48
C GLN A 256 -3.16 13.11 14.02
N ASN A 257 -4.21 13.49 14.73
CA ASN A 257 -4.28 13.43 16.17
C ASN A 257 -4.18 12.01 16.74
N VAL A 258 -3.30 11.85 17.73
CA VAL A 258 -3.15 10.62 18.49
C VAL A 258 -4.13 10.63 19.66
N VAL A 259 -4.99 9.61 19.71
CA VAL A 259 -5.70 9.27 20.95
C VAL A 259 -4.72 8.52 21.84
N ALA A 260 -4.34 9.15 22.95
CA ALA A 260 -3.37 8.59 23.89
C ALA A 260 -3.79 7.19 24.35
N LYS A 261 -2.89 6.21 24.17
CA LYS A 261 -3.08 4.82 24.58
C LYS A 261 -1.80 4.32 25.27
N PRO A 262 -1.82 4.01 26.58
CA PRO A 262 -0.60 3.79 27.38
C PRO A 262 0.34 2.66 26.91
N VAL A 263 -0.07 1.78 26.00
CA VAL A 263 0.74 0.66 25.51
C VAL A 263 1.15 0.81 24.04
N TYR A 264 0.78 1.92 23.39
CA TYR A 264 0.93 2.14 21.96
C TYR A 264 2.09 3.09 21.72
N TYR A 265 2.98 2.72 20.79
CA TYR A 265 4.14 3.51 20.41
C TYR A 265 3.85 4.15 19.05
N TRP A 266 3.76 5.48 19.01
CA TRP A 266 3.30 6.21 17.83
C TRP A 266 4.45 6.88 17.11
N ILE A 267 4.55 6.71 15.79
CA ILE A 267 5.43 7.48 14.90
C ILE A 267 4.58 8.49 14.13
N ASP A 268 4.84 9.78 14.35
CA ASP A 268 4.24 10.90 13.61
C ASP A 268 5.00 11.26 12.32
#